data_AF-A0AA39IDH1-F1
#
_entry.id   AF-A0AA39IDH1-F1
#
_cell.length_a   1.000
_cell.length_b   1.000
_cell.length_c   1.000
_cell.angle_alpha   90.00
_cell.angle_beta   90.00
_cell.angle_gamma   90.00
#
_symmetry.space_group_name_H-M   'P 1'
#
loop_
_entity.id
_entity.type
_entity.pdbx_description
1 polymer ?
#
loop_
_entity_poly.entity_id
_entity_poly.type
_entity_poly.pdbx_seq_one_letter_code
_entity_poly.pdbx_strand_id
1 'polypeptide(L)'
;MSRRGGSSVFRRPDSDSEGDDDYSSRLVRAKPISDKFARKLGDSYGQGRDFVVGSAKSQADFYGKQHLITTRGETSENASAERALTTDEKNKLNAKILKAELKGDMDLVAKLKNKLASGVSAKEKHDNEAGPSSASGKKDVVLLNVDKRTGMVKPSGNHKSRSSGSSRTDDGKYRLGTVEAEYSRKRELSDMVAEEKRTTAEDQISMFGRSAKVASETRTEDDWIVDDNIMSHPKKRRHEEKDKRKEKDRMIKEHKELERTLDSCKRCIDSKQLLKHCVVATGFKTYLSAVPWRPMVPDHCLIIPMSHASCSVNLDEDVYEEMRIWRKGLVAMWREEDMDCVFLEMARNVKDQRHMIIECIPLPQEIGDMAPIYFKKAIMESGSEWATNKKLIDLSKVKNGDIRRAVPKGFSYFSVDFGLQSGYAHVIEDEESFPNNFAHEILGGVLDLDHKLWRKQENLDFDKQKKNCDDLKNKWADYDWTERAKQRREDS
;
A
#
# COMPACT_ATOMS: atom_id res chain seq x y z
N MET A 1 -35.91 -58.20 13.22
CA MET A 1 -35.94 -56.95 14.01
C MET A 1 -35.19 -55.88 13.24
N SER A 2 -35.92 -54.87 12.78
CA SER A 2 -35.48 -53.86 11.83
C SER A 2 -35.17 -52.55 12.56
N ARG A 3 -34.02 -51.92 12.27
CA ARG A 3 -33.82 -50.48 12.46
C ARG A 3 -32.99 -49.93 11.30
N ARG A 4 -33.70 -49.49 10.26
CA ARG A 4 -33.26 -48.46 9.31
C ARG A 4 -33.80 -47.10 9.77
N GLY A 5 -33.00 -46.06 9.65
CA GLY A 5 -33.41 -44.65 9.70
C GLY A 5 -32.18 -43.79 9.50
N GLY A 6 -32.00 -43.02 8.42
CA GLY A 6 -32.97 -42.48 7.47
C GLY A 6 -32.86 -40.96 7.51
N SER A 7 -32.03 -40.41 6.63
CA SER A 7 -31.83 -38.99 6.36
C SER A 7 -32.95 -38.38 5.51
N SER A 8 -33.40 -37.17 5.82
CA SER A 8 -34.13 -36.28 4.88
C SER A 8 -33.98 -34.83 5.36
N VAL A 9 -33.16 -33.96 4.76
CA VAL A 9 -33.32 -33.25 3.47
C VAL A 9 -34.67 -32.53 3.36
N PHE A 10 -34.65 -31.24 3.69
CA PHE A 10 -35.71 -30.27 3.38
C PHE A 10 -35.78 -30.03 1.87
N ARG A 11 -36.97 -30.23 1.29
CA ARG A 11 -37.33 -29.77 -0.07
C ARG A 11 -37.94 -28.37 -0.01
N ARG A 12 -37.58 -27.52 -0.96
CA ARG A 12 -38.29 -26.27 -1.28
C ARG A 12 -39.50 -26.58 -2.16
N PRO A 13 -40.62 -25.86 -2.03
CA PRO A 13 -41.65 -25.79 -3.06
C PRO A 13 -41.28 -24.78 -4.15
N ASP A 14 -41.65 -25.13 -5.38
CA ASP A 14 -41.42 -24.43 -6.64
C ASP A 14 -42.26 -23.15 -6.80
N SER A 15 -41.84 -22.39 -7.82
CA SER A 15 -42.45 -21.20 -8.40
C SER A 15 -43.90 -21.39 -8.85
N ASP A 16 -44.72 -20.36 -8.66
CA ASP A 16 -45.59 -19.84 -9.72
C ASP A 16 -45.78 -18.34 -9.54
N SER A 17 -45.74 -17.64 -10.67
CA SER A 17 -45.78 -16.20 -10.86
C SER A 17 -47.07 -15.87 -11.59
N GLU A 18 -48.05 -15.25 -10.93
CA GLU A 18 -49.05 -14.38 -11.56
C GLU A 18 -49.39 -13.25 -10.58
N GLY A 19 -49.50 -12.03 -11.11
CA GLY A 19 -49.62 -10.81 -10.32
C GLY A 19 -51.03 -10.52 -9.80
N ASP A 20 -51.11 -9.66 -8.79
CA ASP A 20 -51.96 -8.47 -8.83
C ASP A 20 -51.66 -7.58 -7.60
N ASP A 21 -51.54 -6.29 -7.88
CA ASP A 21 -51.35 -5.23 -6.92
C ASP A 21 -52.68 -4.95 -6.19
N ASP A 22 -52.74 -5.19 -4.87
CA ASP A 22 -53.76 -4.51 -4.05
C ASP A 22 -53.38 -4.49 -2.55
N TYR A 23 -52.77 -3.38 -2.13
CA TYR A 23 -52.55 -3.08 -0.71
C TYR A 23 -53.86 -2.54 -0.09
N SER A 24 -54.75 -3.44 0.32
CA SER A 24 -55.86 -3.11 1.24
C SER A 24 -55.75 -3.89 2.55
N SER A 25 -56.08 -3.21 3.65
CA SER A 25 -55.89 -3.62 5.03
C SER A 25 -56.65 -4.91 5.38
N ARG A 26 -55.95 -6.04 5.42
CA ARG A 26 -56.54 -7.32 5.86
C ARG A 26 -56.46 -7.48 7.38
N LEU A 27 -57.62 -7.47 8.04
CA LEU A 27 -57.76 -7.81 9.45
C LEU A 27 -57.50 -9.32 9.65
N VAL A 28 -56.43 -9.67 10.37
CA VAL A 28 -56.12 -11.08 10.69
C VAL A 28 -56.83 -11.46 11.98
N ARG A 29 -57.88 -12.27 11.87
CA ARG A 29 -58.57 -12.85 13.05
C ARG A 29 -57.74 -14.00 13.64
N ALA A 30 -57.64 -14.05 14.96
CA ALA A 30 -56.99 -15.17 15.64
C ALA A 30 -57.78 -16.48 15.40
N LYS A 31 -57.07 -17.58 15.13
CA LYS A 31 -57.69 -18.91 15.07
C LYS A 31 -58.04 -19.39 16.49
N PRO A 32 -59.21 -20.02 16.71
CA PRO A 32 -59.57 -20.51 18.03
C PRO A 32 -58.63 -21.62 18.52
N ILE A 33 -58.38 -21.64 19.82
CA ILE A 33 -57.58 -22.65 20.51
C ILE A 33 -58.35 -23.98 20.53
N SER A 34 -57.67 -25.11 20.36
CA SER A 34 -58.31 -26.43 20.41
C SER A 34 -58.94 -26.75 21.77
N ASP A 35 -60.09 -27.42 21.79
CA ASP A 35 -60.91 -27.74 22.99
C ASP A 35 -60.15 -28.40 24.16
N LYS A 36 -59.03 -29.07 23.88
CA LYS A 36 -58.19 -29.71 24.88
C LYS A 36 -57.51 -28.72 25.84
N PHE A 37 -57.29 -27.48 25.39
CA PHE A 37 -56.65 -26.42 26.18
C PHE A 37 -57.65 -25.42 26.78
N ALA A 38 -58.83 -25.26 26.18
CA ALA A 38 -59.88 -24.37 26.67
C ALA A 38 -60.40 -24.79 28.06
N ARG A 39 -60.55 -26.10 28.31
CA ARG A 39 -61.05 -26.63 29.60
C ARG A 39 -60.11 -26.41 30.80
N LYS A 40 -58.82 -26.11 30.56
CA LYS A 40 -57.82 -25.90 31.62
C LYS A 40 -57.59 -24.44 31.99
N LEU A 41 -58.10 -23.48 31.20
CA LEU A 41 -57.81 -22.05 31.37
C LEU A 41 -59.01 -21.21 31.84
N GLY A 42 -60.19 -21.80 32.00
CA GLY A 42 -61.40 -21.11 32.49
C GLY A 42 -61.96 -20.06 31.52
N ASP A 43 -63.19 -19.63 31.74
CA ASP A 43 -63.97 -18.76 30.83
C ASP A 43 -63.40 -17.34 30.65
N SER A 44 -62.33 -16.98 31.34
CA SER A 44 -61.69 -15.65 31.23
C SER A 44 -60.66 -15.56 30.10
N TYR A 45 -60.27 -16.67 29.45
CA TYR A 45 -59.24 -16.70 28.39
C TYR A 45 -59.81 -16.97 26.99
N GLY A 46 -61.10 -16.71 26.76
CA GLY A 46 -61.81 -17.04 25.51
C GLY A 46 -62.36 -15.86 24.69
N GLN A 47 -62.36 -14.63 25.20
CA GLN A 47 -62.78 -13.47 24.43
C GLN A 47 -61.56 -12.68 23.96
N GLY A 48 -61.10 -13.01 22.76
CA GLY A 48 -60.01 -12.32 22.08
C GLY A 48 -60.32 -10.83 21.94
N ARG A 49 -59.41 -9.98 22.41
CA ARG A 49 -59.33 -8.59 21.94
C ARG A 49 -58.59 -8.62 20.60
N ASP A 50 -59.24 -8.15 19.54
CA ASP A 50 -58.60 -7.96 18.25
C ASP A 50 -57.48 -6.91 18.40
N PHE A 51 -56.25 -7.30 18.07
CA PHE A 51 -55.11 -6.37 18.11
C PHE A 51 -55.20 -5.38 16.94
N VAL A 52 -55.03 -4.10 17.27
CA VAL A 52 -55.20 -2.95 16.39
C VAL A 52 -54.00 -2.72 15.45
N VAL A 53 -54.38 -2.28 14.26
CA VAL A 53 -53.67 -1.67 13.12
C VAL A 53 -52.48 -0.76 13.49
N GLY A 54 -51.34 -0.98 12.83
CA GLY A 54 -50.24 -0.02 12.79
C GLY A 54 -50.63 1.23 12.01
N SER A 55 -50.96 2.31 12.73
CA SER A 55 -51.10 3.64 12.16
C SER A 55 -49.72 4.26 11.88
N ALA A 56 -49.63 5.04 10.81
CA ALA A 56 -48.47 5.84 10.39
C ALA A 56 -47.90 6.77 11.50
N LYS A 57 -48.64 6.97 12.61
CA LYS A 57 -48.13 7.64 13.82
C LYS A 57 -46.97 6.89 14.51
N SER A 58 -46.97 5.55 14.47
CA SER A 58 -45.96 4.74 15.18
C SER A 58 -44.59 4.69 14.48
N GLN A 59 -44.53 4.92 13.17
CA GLN A 59 -43.27 4.98 12.42
C GLN A 59 -42.59 6.36 12.52
N ALA A 60 -43.37 7.44 12.73
CA ALA A 60 -42.84 8.79 12.92
C ALA A 60 -42.17 8.99 14.30
N ASP A 61 -42.63 8.27 15.33
CA ASP A 61 -42.03 8.32 16.68
C ASP A 61 -40.76 7.45 16.79
N PHE A 62 -40.55 6.48 15.88
CA PHE A 62 -39.36 5.63 15.87
C PHE A 62 -38.16 6.27 15.13
N TYR A 63 -38.42 7.11 14.11
CA TYR A 63 -37.40 7.89 13.41
C TYR A 63 -37.54 9.40 13.73
N GLY A 64 -37.11 9.79 14.93
CA GLY A 64 -36.96 11.21 15.29
C GLY A 64 -35.88 11.92 14.44
N LYS A 65 -36.27 13.08 13.89
CA LYS A 65 -35.57 14.03 13.00
C LYS A 65 -34.02 14.04 13.04
N GLN A 66 -33.40 13.75 11.89
CA GLN A 66 -32.07 14.26 11.55
C GLN A 66 -32.17 15.75 11.21
N HIS A 67 -31.41 16.61 11.89
CA HIS A 67 -31.14 17.97 11.46
C HIS A 67 -29.76 18.04 10.80
N LEU A 68 -29.75 18.34 9.50
CA LEU A 68 -28.62 18.89 8.76
C LEU A 68 -28.61 20.41 8.98
N ILE A 69 -27.51 20.99 9.49
CA ILE A 69 -27.19 22.42 9.29
C ILE A 69 -25.67 22.57 9.06
N THR A 70 -25.39 23.33 8.01
CA THR A 70 -24.11 23.81 7.47
C THR A 70 -23.60 25.08 8.17
N THR A 71 -22.28 25.17 8.36
CA THR A 71 -21.39 26.36 8.45
C THR A 71 -21.77 27.63 9.23
N ARG A 72 -20.79 28.04 10.07
CA ARG A 72 -20.32 29.41 10.43
C ARG A 72 -20.87 30.05 11.72
N GLY A 73 -19.95 30.47 12.59
CA GLY A 73 -20.16 31.49 13.63
C GLY A 73 -19.83 31.06 15.06
N GLU A 74 -18.88 31.76 15.68
CA GLU A 74 -18.27 31.55 17.00
C GLU A 74 -19.24 31.63 18.19
N THR A 75 -18.99 30.86 19.24
CA THR A 75 -18.60 31.36 20.58
C THR A 75 -18.35 30.19 21.54
N SER A 76 -17.34 30.39 22.39
CA SER A 76 -16.79 29.45 23.37
C SER A 76 -17.62 29.44 24.65
N GLU A 77 -18.05 28.27 25.13
CA GLU A 77 -18.25 28.03 26.56
C GLU A 77 -17.86 26.59 26.95
N ASN A 78 -16.95 26.49 27.93
CA ASN A 78 -16.57 25.27 28.63
C ASN A 78 -17.77 24.73 29.43
N ALA A 79 -18.20 23.50 29.15
CA ALA A 79 -19.02 22.73 30.08
C ALA A 79 -18.65 21.24 30.01
N SER A 80 -18.19 20.70 31.13
CA SER A 80 -17.95 19.28 31.36
C SER A 80 -19.25 18.49 31.21
N ALA A 81 -19.38 17.69 30.16
CA ALA A 81 -20.59 16.89 29.91
C ALA A 81 -20.40 15.42 30.31
N GLU A 82 -21.06 15.03 31.39
CA GLU A 82 -21.34 13.64 31.74
C GLU A 82 -22.22 13.01 30.64
N ARG A 83 -21.82 11.83 30.14
CA ARG A 83 -22.52 11.12 29.06
C ARG A 83 -23.42 10.02 29.63
N ALA A 84 -24.67 9.95 29.14
CA ALA A 84 -25.60 8.87 29.46
C ALA A 84 -25.14 7.53 28.86
N LEU A 85 -25.28 6.45 29.63
CA LEU A 85 -24.88 5.09 29.24
C LEU A 85 -25.59 4.60 27.98
N THR A 86 -24.82 4.09 27.01
CA THR A 86 -25.35 3.49 25.78
C THR A 86 -26.01 2.14 26.03
N THR A 87 -26.85 1.68 25.10
CA THR A 87 -27.59 0.40 25.22
C THR A 87 -26.66 -0.80 25.39
N ASP A 88 -25.52 -0.81 24.71
CA ASP A 88 -24.52 -1.87 24.81
C ASP A 88 -23.79 -1.87 26.15
N GLU A 89 -23.56 -0.70 26.75
CA GLU A 89 -22.97 -0.57 28.08
C GLU A 89 -23.93 -1.03 29.17
N LYS A 90 -25.23 -0.73 29.04
CA LYS A 90 -26.28 -1.26 29.93
C LYS A 90 -26.37 -2.79 29.84
N ASN A 91 -26.30 -3.36 28.63
CA ASN A 91 -26.29 -4.81 28.44
C ASN A 91 -25.06 -5.48 29.07
N LYS A 92 -23.87 -4.86 28.96
CA LYS A 92 -22.65 -5.35 29.61
C LYS A 92 -22.73 -5.25 31.13
N LEU A 93 -23.34 -4.20 31.69
CA LEU A 93 -23.57 -4.07 33.13
C LEU A 93 -24.56 -5.13 33.64
N ASN A 94 -25.65 -5.37 32.93
CA ASN A 94 -26.61 -6.43 33.24
C ASN A 94 -25.96 -7.83 33.25
N ALA A 95 -25.11 -8.13 32.25
CA ALA A 95 -24.37 -9.39 32.23
C ALA A 95 -23.40 -9.55 33.42
N LYS A 96 -22.76 -8.45 33.85
CA LYS A 96 -21.89 -8.45 35.04
C LYS A 96 -22.67 -8.61 36.34
N ILE A 97 -23.87 -8.02 36.45
CA ILE A 97 -24.77 -8.20 37.58
C ILE A 97 -25.17 -9.68 37.71
N LEU A 98 -25.62 -10.30 36.61
CA LEU A 98 -26.06 -11.69 36.59
C LEU A 98 -24.92 -12.65 36.96
N LYS A 99 -23.70 -12.36 36.46
CA LYS A 99 -22.50 -13.14 36.81
C LYS A 99 -22.09 -12.99 38.28
N ALA A 100 -22.30 -11.82 38.89
CA ALA A 100 -22.02 -11.58 40.29
C ALA A 100 -23.07 -12.22 41.21
N GLU A 101 -24.34 -12.21 40.82
CA GLU A 101 -25.43 -12.93 41.51
C GLU A 101 -25.18 -14.44 41.53
N LEU A 102 -24.75 -15.01 40.41
CA LEU A 102 -24.39 -16.43 40.33
C LEU A 102 -23.17 -16.81 41.18
N LYS A 103 -22.31 -15.84 41.52
CA LYS A 103 -21.14 -16.03 42.39
C LYS A 103 -21.42 -15.77 43.86
N GLY A 104 -22.59 -15.23 44.21
CA GLY A 104 -22.98 -14.92 45.60
C GLY A 104 -22.37 -13.62 46.16
N ASP A 105 -21.70 -12.80 45.35
CA ASP A 105 -21.09 -11.53 45.79
C ASP A 105 -22.15 -10.40 45.82
N MET A 106 -23.00 -10.42 46.86
CA MET A 106 -24.16 -9.52 46.98
C MET A 106 -23.80 -8.02 47.05
N ASP A 107 -22.63 -7.68 47.58
CA ASP A 107 -22.15 -6.29 47.66
C ASP A 107 -21.78 -5.71 46.29
N LEU A 108 -21.24 -6.55 45.41
CA LEU A 108 -20.85 -6.16 44.05
C LEU A 108 -22.09 -6.02 43.17
N VAL A 109 -23.10 -6.86 43.40
CA VAL A 109 -24.43 -6.75 42.78
C VAL A 109 -25.10 -5.43 43.13
N ALA A 110 -25.11 -5.05 44.41
CA ALA A 110 -25.70 -3.78 44.86
C ALA A 110 -25.00 -2.55 44.23
N LYS A 111 -23.66 -2.56 44.17
CA LYS A 111 -22.87 -1.48 43.54
C LYS A 111 -23.12 -1.38 42.03
N LEU A 112 -23.22 -2.51 41.32
CA LEU A 112 -23.47 -2.52 39.88
C LEU A 112 -24.92 -2.13 39.53
N LYS A 113 -25.90 -2.54 40.34
CA LYS A 113 -27.30 -2.10 40.20
C LYS A 113 -27.42 -0.59 40.43
N ASN A 114 -26.71 -0.04 41.41
CA ASN A 114 -26.66 1.41 41.63
C ASN A 114 -25.98 2.16 40.47
N LYS A 115 -24.89 1.63 39.89
CA LYS A 115 -24.25 2.21 38.68
C LYS A 115 -25.15 2.13 37.44
N LEU A 116 -26.03 1.13 37.33
CA LEU A 116 -27.01 1.04 36.26
C LEU A 116 -28.16 2.03 36.45
N ALA A 117 -28.62 2.22 37.69
CA ALA A 117 -29.66 3.17 38.06
C ALA A 117 -29.19 4.62 37.94
N SER A 118 -27.92 4.92 38.27
CA SER A 118 -27.37 6.28 38.18
C SER A 118 -27.14 6.75 36.74
N GLY A 119 -27.18 5.88 35.73
CA GLY A 119 -27.20 6.27 34.32
C GLY A 119 -25.92 6.92 33.76
N VAL A 120 -24.93 7.20 34.62
CA VAL A 120 -23.72 7.97 34.31
C VAL A 120 -22.50 7.06 34.26
N SER A 121 -21.73 7.13 33.17
CA SER A 121 -20.45 6.43 33.08
C SER A 121 -19.35 7.23 33.78
N ALA A 122 -19.03 6.92 35.03
CA ALA A 122 -17.81 7.42 35.66
C ALA A 122 -16.60 6.72 35.05
N LYS A 123 -15.71 7.46 34.36
CA LYS A 123 -14.41 6.96 33.91
C LYS A 123 -13.53 6.78 35.15
N GLU A 124 -13.37 5.54 35.61
CA GLU A 124 -12.32 5.18 36.57
C GLU A 124 -10.96 5.37 35.85
N LYS A 125 -10.14 6.30 36.36
CA LYS A 125 -8.76 6.53 35.90
C LYS A 125 -7.94 5.29 36.22
N HIS A 126 -7.56 4.54 35.20
CA HIS A 126 -6.47 3.58 35.30
C HIS A 126 -5.25 4.24 34.67
N ASP A 127 -4.28 4.59 35.51
CA ASP A 127 -2.96 5.05 35.09
C ASP A 127 -2.25 3.89 34.38
N ASN A 128 -1.98 4.10 33.09
CA ASN A 128 -0.95 3.38 32.36
C ASN A 128 -0.44 4.32 31.28
N GLU A 129 0.87 4.57 31.33
CA GLU A 129 1.63 5.42 30.43
C GLU A 129 1.32 5.13 28.95
N ALA A 130 0.87 6.16 28.25
CA ALA A 130 0.86 6.20 26.80
C ALA A 130 1.37 7.58 26.36
N GLY A 131 2.38 7.55 25.49
CA GLY A 131 3.06 8.70 24.92
C GLY A 131 2.16 9.68 24.15
N PRO A 132 2.76 10.75 23.58
CA PRO A 132 2.04 11.96 23.22
C PRO A 132 1.00 11.71 22.13
N SER A 133 -0.27 11.81 22.52
CA SER A 133 -1.41 11.83 21.62
C SER A 133 -1.46 13.17 20.89
N SER A 134 -0.92 13.23 19.68
CA SER A 134 -1.21 14.31 18.74
C SER A 134 -2.66 14.18 18.27
N ALA A 135 -3.49 15.17 18.60
CA ALA A 135 -4.81 15.36 18.01
C ALA A 135 -4.67 15.61 16.50
N SER A 136 -4.75 14.58 15.67
CA SER A 136 -4.99 14.76 14.24
C SER A 136 -6.50 14.68 14.00
N GLY A 137 -7.08 15.76 13.47
CA GLY A 137 -8.45 15.73 12.96
C GLY A 137 -8.67 14.55 12.00
N LYS A 138 -9.92 14.09 11.86
CA LYS A 138 -10.29 13.02 10.92
C LYS A 138 -9.78 13.42 9.52
N LYS A 139 -8.67 12.82 9.09
CA LYS A 139 -8.20 12.90 7.71
C LYS A 139 -8.89 11.77 6.96
N ASP A 140 -9.70 12.12 5.97
CA ASP A 140 -10.19 11.13 5.03
C ASP A 140 -9.03 10.74 4.12
N VAL A 141 -8.60 9.48 4.21
CA VAL A 141 -7.43 8.97 3.47
C VAL A 141 -7.91 7.97 2.43
N VAL A 142 -7.56 8.22 1.17
CA VAL A 142 -7.81 7.29 0.08
C VAL A 142 -6.78 6.16 0.16
N LEU A 143 -7.25 4.93 0.30
CA LEU A 143 -6.37 3.76 0.28
C LEU A 143 -5.84 3.56 -1.14
N LEU A 144 -4.52 3.57 -1.25
CA LEU A 144 -3.79 3.37 -2.50
C LEU A 144 -3.00 2.07 -2.40
N ASN A 145 -3.01 1.30 -3.49
CA ASN A 145 -2.13 0.16 -3.66
C ASN A 145 -1.02 0.53 -4.62
N VAL A 146 0.21 0.18 -4.27
CA VAL A 146 1.37 0.38 -5.14
C VAL A 146 1.84 -0.98 -5.61
N ASP A 147 1.89 -1.17 -6.93
CA ASP A 147 2.62 -2.29 -7.50
C ASP A 147 4.12 -2.05 -7.26
N LYS A 148 4.70 -2.76 -6.29
CA LYS A 148 6.10 -2.59 -5.89
C LYS A 148 7.09 -2.82 -7.02
N ARG A 149 6.70 -3.60 -8.05
CA ARG A 149 7.55 -3.84 -9.21
C ARG A 149 7.49 -2.67 -10.19
N THR A 150 6.30 -2.27 -10.61
CA THR A 150 6.16 -1.26 -11.68
C THR A 150 6.11 0.18 -11.16
N GLY A 151 5.97 0.38 -9.85
CA GLY A 151 5.74 1.68 -9.22
C GLY A 151 4.34 2.25 -9.48
N MET A 152 3.45 1.49 -10.13
CA MET A 152 2.12 1.97 -10.49
C MET A 152 1.21 2.04 -9.27
N VAL A 153 0.71 3.24 -8.98
CA VAL A 153 -0.20 3.52 -7.88
C VAL A 153 -1.64 3.47 -8.37
N LYS A 154 -2.49 2.68 -7.70
CA LYS A 154 -3.90 2.50 -8.06
C LYS A 154 -4.78 2.75 -6.84
N PRO A 155 -5.94 3.42 -6.99
CA PRO A 155 -6.90 3.52 -5.89
C PRO A 155 -7.45 2.13 -5.56
N SER A 156 -7.47 1.79 -4.28
CA SER A 156 -8.13 0.58 -3.78
C SER A 156 -9.64 0.77 -3.90
N GLY A 157 -10.20 0.39 -5.05
CA GLY A 157 -11.64 0.44 -5.29
C GLY A 157 -12.39 -0.56 -4.41
N ASN A 158 -13.54 -0.15 -3.87
CA ASN A 158 -14.57 -1.06 -3.39
C ASN A 158 -15.22 -1.74 -4.60
N HIS A 159 -14.52 -2.72 -5.18
CA HIS A 159 -15.12 -3.49 -6.26
C HIS A 159 -16.32 -4.26 -5.74
N LYS A 160 -17.39 -4.27 -6.55
CA LYS A 160 -18.59 -5.10 -6.31
C LYS A 160 -18.08 -6.45 -5.87
N SER A 161 -18.48 -6.86 -4.66
CA SER A 161 -17.96 -8.04 -4.00
C SER A 161 -17.80 -9.17 -5.01
N ARG A 162 -16.57 -9.69 -5.16
CA ARG A 162 -16.23 -10.85 -6.00
C ARG A 162 -17.36 -11.86 -5.86
N SER A 163 -18.33 -11.86 -6.76
CA SER A 163 -19.50 -12.74 -6.64
C SER A 163 -18.91 -14.14 -6.68
N SER A 164 -19.09 -14.93 -5.63
CA SER A 164 -18.39 -16.21 -5.53
C SER A 164 -18.64 -16.98 -6.82
N GLY A 165 -17.61 -17.20 -7.64
CA GLY A 165 -17.74 -18.05 -8.82
C GLY A 165 -18.34 -19.38 -8.36
N SER A 166 -19.16 -19.99 -9.22
CA SER A 166 -19.79 -21.27 -8.89
C SER A 166 -18.72 -22.21 -8.33
N SER A 167 -18.97 -22.79 -7.15
CA SER A 167 -18.05 -23.77 -6.55
C SER A 167 -18.16 -25.15 -7.21
N ARG A 168 -19.01 -25.27 -8.23
CA ARG A 168 -19.32 -26.52 -8.94
C ARG A 168 -19.33 -26.29 -10.45
N THR A 169 -19.00 -27.34 -11.19
CA THR A 169 -19.11 -27.38 -12.66
C THR A 169 -20.55 -27.05 -13.09
N ASP A 170 -20.75 -26.64 -14.34
CA ASP A 170 -22.08 -26.31 -14.89
C ASP A 170 -23.05 -27.53 -14.75
N ASP A 171 -22.50 -28.74 -14.87
CA ASP A 171 -23.20 -30.02 -14.65
C ASP A 171 -23.45 -30.38 -13.17
N GLY A 172 -22.93 -29.59 -12.22
CA GLY A 172 -23.09 -29.80 -10.77
C GLY A 172 -22.38 -31.01 -10.15
N LYS A 173 -21.77 -31.88 -10.97
CA LYS A 173 -21.15 -33.16 -10.57
C LYS A 173 -19.90 -32.99 -9.70
N TYR A 174 -19.03 -32.03 -10.02
CA TYR A 174 -17.74 -31.86 -9.34
C TYR A 174 -17.64 -30.49 -8.68
N ARG A 175 -16.81 -30.39 -7.63
CA ARG A 175 -16.44 -29.09 -7.04
C ARG A 175 -15.20 -28.58 -7.75
N LEU A 176 -15.26 -27.33 -8.21
CA LEU A 176 -14.14 -26.65 -8.83
C LEU A 176 -13.08 -26.33 -7.76
N GLY A 177 -11.81 -26.48 -8.11
CA GLY A 177 -10.73 -26.01 -7.25
C GLY A 177 -10.67 -24.50 -7.15
N THR A 178 -9.80 -24.00 -6.29
CA THR A 178 -9.69 -22.55 -6.05
C THR A 178 -9.27 -21.78 -7.30
N VAL A 179 -8.34 -22.34 -8.07
CA VAL A 179 -7.82 -21.76 -9.32
C VAL A 179 -8.85 -21.89 -10.43
N GLU A 180 -9.35 -23.10 -10.65
CA GLU A 180 -10.33 -23.41 -11.69
C GLU A 180 -11.65 -22.61 -11.54
N ALA A 181 -12.11 -22.39 -10.30
CA ALA A 181 -13.30 -21.57 -10.03
C ALA A 181 -13.09 -20.07 -10.32
N GLU A 182 -11.86 -19.56 -10.28
CA GLU A 182 -11.57 -18.17 -10.61
C GLU A 182 -11.48 -17.97 -12.13
N TYR A 183 -10.84 -18.90 -12.85
CA TYR A 183 -10.75 -18.86 -14.32
C TYR A 183 -12.07 -19.19 -15.02
N SER A 184 -12.88 -20.09 -14.45
CA SER A 184 -14.19 -20.47 -15.03
C SER A 184 -15.33 -19.51 -14.66
N ARG A 185 -15.03 -18.38 -13.99
CA ARG A 185 -16.05 -17.40 -13.61
C ARG A 185 -16.53 -16.63 -14.85
N LYS A 186 -17.84 -16.66 -15.10
CA LYS A 186 -18.51 -15.82 -16.11
C LYS A 186 -18.35 -14.33 -15.72
N ARG A 187 -17.63 -13.58 -16.55
CA ARG A 187 -17.37 -12.13 -16.41
C ARG A 187 -17.56 -11.45 -17.77
N GLU A 188 -17.91 -10.17 -17.76
CA GLU A 188 -17.87 -9.35 -18.97
C GLU A 188 -16.42 -9.12 -19.42
N LEU A 189 -16.18 -8.98 -20.73
CA LEU A 189 -14.84 -8.74 -21.27
C LEU A 189 -14.20 -7.46 -20.72
N SER A 190 -15.01 -6.42 -20.51
CA SER A 190 -14.59 -5.14 -19.90
C SER A 190 -14.04 -5.32 -18.49
N ASP A 191 -14.73 -6.12 -17.66
CA ASP A 191 -14.33 -6.44 -16.29
C ASP A 191 -13.06 -7.28 -16.25
N MET A 192 -12.95 -8.25 -17.17
CA MET A 192 -11.73 -9.07 -17.32
C MET A 192 -10.51 -8.22 -17.69
N VAL A 193 -10.64 -7.29 -18.64
CA VAL A 193 -9.56 -6.36 -19.01
C VAL A 193 -9.20 -5.43 -17.85
N ALA A 194 -10.19 -4.97 -17.08
CA ALA A 194 -9.95 -4.12 -15.91
C ALA A 194 -9.24 -4.88 -14.80
N GLU A 195 -9.55 -6.16 -14.61
CA GLU A 195 -8.88 -7.04 -13.64
C GLU A 195 -7.44 -7.33 -14.04
N GLU A 196 -7.17 -7.73 -15.28
CA GLU A 196 -5.80 -7.99 -15.77
C GLU A 196 -4.91 -6.74 -15.65
N LYS A 197 -5.45 -5.55 -15.94
CA LYS A 197 -4.72 -4.29 -15.73
C LYS A 197 -4.46 -3.98 -14.26
N ARG A 198 -5.24 -4.53 -13.33
CA ARG A 198 -5.14 -4.29 -11.87
C ARG A 198 -4.24 -5.32 -11.21
N THR A 199 -4.44 -6.60 -11.52
CA THR A 199 -3.74 -7.73 -10.93
C THR A 199 -2.26 -7.69 -11.23
N THR A 200 -1.45 -8.02 -10.24
CA THR A 200 -0.01 -8.13 -10.38
C THR A 200 0.39 -9.59 -10.60
N ALA A 201 1.59 -9.82 -11.14
CA ALA A 201 2.16 -11.16 -11.22
C ALA A 201 2.29 -11.80 -9.83
N GLU A 202 2.58 -11.01 -8.80
CA GLU A 202 2.67 -11.48 -7.42
C GLU A 202 1.32 -11.96 -6.87
N ASP A 203 0.21 -11.33 -7.28
CA ASP A 203 -1.14 -11.80 -6.92
C ASP A 203 -1.45 -13.17 -7.53
N GLN A 204 -1.06 -13.38 -8.78
CA GLN A 204 -1.22 -14.66 -9.47
C GLN A 204 -0.34 -15.73 -8.79
N ILE A 205 0.94 -15.44 -8.56
CA ILE A 205 1.86 -16.35 -7.85
C ILE A 205 1.35 -16.68 -6.45
N SER A 206 0.78 -15.70 -5.72
CA SER A 206 0.18 -15.92 -4.40
C SER A 206 -1.05 -16.83 -4.47
N MET A 207 -1.86 -16.72 -5.52
CA MET A 207 -3.00 -17.61 -5.77
C MET A 207 -2.52 -19.05 -6.00
N PHE A 208 -1.60 -19.25 -6.94
CA PHE A 208 -1.04 -20.58 -7.24
C PHE A 208 -0.25 -21.15 -6.08
N GLY A 209 0.58 -20.37 -5.40
CA GLY A 209 1.38 -20.80 -4.26
C GLY A 209 0.53 -21.27 -3.07
N ARG A 210 -0.64 -20.65 -2.83
CA ARG A 210 -1.60 -21.15 -1.83
C ARG A 210 -2.18 -22.50 -2.21
N SER A 211 -2.50 -22.70 -3.48
CA SER A 211 -3.03 -23.97 -3.99
C SER A 211 -1.96 -25.06 -3.99
N ALA A 212 -0.73 -24.74 -4.40
CA ALA A 212 0.43 -25.62 -4.38
C ALA A 212 0.84 -26.04 -2.95
N LYS A 213 0.74 -25.13 -1.97
CA LYS A 213 0.98 -25.48 -0.55
C LYS A 213 -0.01 -26.52 -0.05
N VAL A 214 -1.28 -26.37 -0.38
CA VAL A 214 -2.31 -27.35 -0.02
C VAL A 214 -2.09 -28.67 -0.77
N ALA A 215 -1.68 -28.62 -2.04
CA ALA A 215 -1.27 -29.76 -2.85
C ALA A 215 -0.10 -30.55 -2.24
N SER A 216 0.89 -29.86 -1.68
CA SER A 216 2.06 -30.51 -1.09
C SER A 216 1.75 -31.38 0.13
N GLU A 217 0.64 -31.12 0.84
CA GLU A 217 0.21 -31.91 2.00
C GLU A 217 -0.39 -33.27 1.60
N THR A 218 -0.71 -33.48 0.31
CA THR A 218 -1.47 -34.63 -0.19
C THR A 218 -0.69 -35.45 -1.24
N ARG A 219 0.64 -35.55 -1.10
CA ARG A 219 1.47 -36.33 -2.03
C ARG A 219 1.10 -37.82 -1.98
N THR A 220 0.44 -38.31 -3.02
CA THR A 220 0.33 -39.74 -3.33
C THR A 220 1.52 -40.18 -4.17
N GLU A 221 1.96 -41.43 -3.99
CA GLU A 221 3.24 -41.95 -4.48
C GLU A 221 3.33 -42.08 -6.01
N ASP A 222 2.21 -42.14 -6.72
CA ASP A 222 2.18 -42.33 -8.17
C ASP A 222 1.31 -41.26 -8.88
N ASP A 223 1.90 -40.59 -9.87
CA ASP A 223 1.29 -39.93 -11.04
C ASP A 223 0.17 -38.89 -10.87
N TRP A 224 0.19 -38.08 -9.81
CA TRP A 224 -0.58 -36.82 -9.82
C TRP A 224 0.30 -35.67 -10.33
N ILE A 225 0.08 -35.27 -11.58
CA ILE A 225 0.66 -34.08 -12.19
C ILE A 225 0.32 -32.90 -11.28
N VAL A 226 1.32 -32.06 -10.97
CA VAL A 226 1.19 -30.91 -10.06
C VAL A 226 -0.04 -30.05 -10.40
N ASP A 227 -0.36 -29.96 -11.69
CA ASP A 227 -1.52 -29.25 -12.23
C ASP A 227 -2.85 -29.83 -11.74
N ASP A 228 -3.05 -31.15 -11.77
CA ASP A 228 -4.28 -31.79 -11.31
C ASP A 228 -4.50 -31.56 -9.81
N ASN A 229 -3.42 -31.54 -9.03
CA ASN A 229 -3.50 -31.32 -7.59
C ASN A 229 -3.82 -29.85 -7.26
N ILE A 230 -3.24 -28.90 -7.99
CA ILE A 230 -3.55 -27.46 -7.88
C ILE A 230 -5.01 -27.18 -8.28
N MET A 231 -5.50 -27.85 -9.34
CA MET A 231 -6.82 -27.61 -9.93
C MET A 231 -7.95 -28.35 -9.21
N SER A 232 -7.69 -29.53 -8.62
CA SER A 232 -8.70 -30.35 -7.94
C SER A 232 -8.94 -29.96 -6.47
N HIS A 233 -8.07 -29.14 -5.87
CA HIS A 233 -8.20 -28.84 -4.44
C HIS A 233 -9.39 -27.94 -4.12
N PRO A 234 -10.38 -28.45 -3.36
CA PRO A 234 -11.64 -27.77 -3.16
C PRO A 234 -11.44 -26.49 -2.36
N LYS A 235 -12.03 -25.40 -2.86
CA LYS A 235 -12.10 -24.11 -2.17
C LYS A 235 -12.68 -24.32 -0.76
N LYS A 236 -11.87 -24.11 0.29
CA LYS A 236 -12.38 -24.06 1.67
C LYS A 236 -13.51 -23.03 1.70
N ARG A 237 -14.66 -23.37 2.33
CA ARG A 237 -15.82 -22.47 2.45
C ARG A 237 -15.35 -21.15 3.08
N ARG A 238 -15.14 -20.15 2.23
CA ARG A 238 -14.67 -18.83 2.61
C ARG A 238 -15.84 -18.05 3.17
N HIS A 239 -15.64 -17.43 4.32
CA HIS A 239 -16.58 -16.44 4.83
C HIS A 239 -16.27 -15.13 4.10
N GLU A 240 -17.15 -14.71 3.18
CA GLU A 240 -16.92 -13.54 2.31
C GLU A 240 -16.56 -12.29 3.11
N GLU A 241 -17.21 -12.08 4.25
CA GLU A 241 -16.91 -10.97 5.15
C GLU A 241 -15.50 -11.09 5.78
N LYS A 242 -15.03 -12.31 6.08
CA LYS A 242 -13.66 -12.51 6.61
C LYS A 242 -12.61 -12.21 5.55
N ASP A 243 -12.88 -12.55 4.29
CA ASP A 243 -11.99 -12.26 3.18
C ASP A 243 -11.97 -10.76 2.83
N LYS A 244 -13.14 -10.11 2.82
CA LYS A 244 -13.23 -8.64 2.67
C LYS A 244 -12.47 -7.92 3.79
N ARG A 245 -12.57 -8.41 5.03
CA ARG A 245 -11.82 -7.87 6.16
C ARG A 245 -10.32 -8.06 5.98
N LYS A 246 -9.86 -9.25 5.61
CA LYS A 246 -8.43 -9.52 5.35
C LYS A 246 -7.87 -8.66 4.20
N GLU A 247 -8.64 -8.48 3.14
CA GLU A 247 -8.27 -7.63 2.02
C GLU A 247 -8.11 -6.18 2.49
N LYS A 248 -9.10 -5.65 3.22
CA LYS A 248 -9.04 -4.31 3.81
C LYS A 248 -7.84 -4.16 4.75
N ASP A 249 -7.60 -5.14 5.61
CA ASP A 249 -6.47 -5.15 6.54
C ASP A 249 -5.13 -5.16 5.79
N ARG A 250 -5.03 -5.87 4.66
CA ARG A 250 -3.86 -5.85 3.76
C ARG A 250 -3.66 -4.46 3.16
N MET A 251 -4.71 -3.84 2.60
CA MET A 251 -4.59 -2.50 2.02
C MET A 251 -4.17 -1.46 3.07
N ILE A 252 -4.73 -1.54 4.29
CA ILE A 252 -4.34 -0.67 5.40
C ILE A 252 -2.87 -0.89 5.76
N LYS A 253 -2.39 -2.15 5.75
CA LYS A 253 -0.99 -2.46 6.02
C LYS A 253 -0.06 -1.87 4.95
N GLU A 254 -0.37 -2.08 3.67
CA GLU A 254 0.40 -1.56 2.53
C GLU A 254 0.44 -0.04 2.56
N HIS A 255 -0.70 0.61 2.79
CA HIS A 255 -0.77 2.06 2.92
C HIS A 255 0.08 2.59 4.08
N LYS A 256 0.00 1.97 5.26
CA LYS A 256 0.86 2.32 6.41
C LYS A 256 2.34 2.10 6.14
N GLU A 257 2.69 1.08 5.35
CA GLU A 257 4.06 0.81 4.94
C GLU A 257 4.57 1.90 3.99
N LEU A 258 3.73 2.32 3.04
CA LEU A 258 4.03 3.44 2.15
C LEU A 258 4.22 4.75 2.92
N GLU A 259 3.29 5.10 3.81
CA GLU A 259 3.39 6.30 4.66
C GLU A 259 4.69 6.31 5.48
N ARG A 260 5.03 5.17 6.10
CA ARG A 260 6.31 5.03 6.81
C ARG A 260 7.50 5.21 5.90
N THR A 261 7.46 4.68 4.69
CA THR A 261 8.56 4.81 3.73
C THR A 261 8.77 6.27 3.34
N LEU A 262 7.69 7.01 3.08
CA LEU A 262 7.72 8.43 2.77
C LEU A 262 8.22 9.27 3.96
N ASP A 263 7.72 9.01 5.16
CA ASP A 263 8.09 9.74 6.39
C ASP A 263 9.54 9.44 6.84
N SER A 264 10.03 8.23 6.58
CA SER A 264 11.41 7.81 6.90
C SER A 264 12.40 8.07 5.78
N CYS A 265 11.94 8.54 4.62
CA CYS A 265 12.82 8.79 3.49
C CYS A 265 13.79 9.94 3.82
N LYS A 266 15.09 9.75 3.61
CA LYS A 266 16.11 10.78 3.87
C LYS A 266 16.23 11.81 2.73
N ARG A 267 15.47 11.64 1.64
CA ARG A 267 15.63 12.33 0.36
C ARG A 267 14.35 13.03 -0.13
N CYS A 268 13.17 12.63 0.35
CA CYS A 268 11.95 13.38 0.07
C CYS A 268 12.04 14.80 0.65
N ILE A 269 11.65 15.80 -0.13
CA ILE A 269 11.68 17.21 0.31
C ILE A 269 10.77 17.46 1.52
N ASP A 270 9.63 16.77 1.56
CA ASP A 270 8.63 16.87 2.62
C ASP A 270 8.95 16.03 3.86
N SER A 271 9.98 15.17 3.78
CA SER A 271 10.34 14.30 4.90
C SER A 271 11.05 15.07 6.01
N LYS A 272 10.79 14.63 7.25
CA LYS A 272 11.44 15.17 8.45
C LYS A 272 12.91 14.77 8.55
N GLN A 273 13.32 13.69 7.88
CA GLN A 273 14.69 13.18 7.94
C GLN A 273 15.65 13.81 6.93
N LEU A 274 15.15 14.69 6.05
CA LEU A 274 15.99 15.35 5.06
C LEU A 274 16.98 16.32 5.71
N LEU A 275 18.26 16.18 5.33
CA LEU A 275 19.33 17.09 5.72
C LEU A 275 19.26 18.36 4.85
N LYS A 276 18.43 19.31 5.26
CA LYS A 276 18.14 20.54 4.49
C LYS A 276 19.38 21.40 4.22
N HIS A 277 20.38 21.36 5.10
CA HIS A 277 21.64 22.11 4.93
C HIS A 277 22.55 21.54 3.83
N CYS A 278 22.25 20.36 3.29
CA CYS A 278 22.97 19.78 2.14
C CYS A 278 22.31 20.13 0.80
N VAL A 279 21.19 20.87 0.78
CA VAL A 279 20.50 21.25 -0.45
C VAL A 279 21.16 22.50 -1.03
N VAL A 280 21.62 22.40 -2.28
CA VAL A 280 22.35 23.46 -2.97
C VAL A 280 21.38 24.39 -3.70
N ALA A 281 20.57 23.80 -4.59
CA ALA A 281 19.62 24.50 -5.44
C ALA A 281 18.35 23.67 -5.64
N THR A 282 17.23 24.36 -5.85
CA THR A 282 15.90 23.74 -5.95
C THR A 282 15.25 24.14 -7.27
N GLY A 283 14.95 23.16 -8.11
CA GLY A 283 14.25 23.33 -9.38
C GLY A 283 12.73 23.31 -9.23
N PHE A 284 12.03 22.81 -10.25
CA PHE A 284 10.56 22.71 -10.26
C PHE A 284 10.07 21.43 -9.59
N LYS A 285 10.61 20.27 -10.00
CA LYS A 285 10.28 18.95 -9.46
C LYS A 285 11.50 18.19 -8.99
N THR A 286 12.70 18.76 -9.16
CA THR A 286 13.97 18.15 -8.76
C THR A 286 14.83 19.15 -8.00
N TYR A 287 15.83 18.67 -7.28
CA TYR A 287 16.78 19.52 -6.56
C TYR A 287 18.19 18.93 -6.61
N LEU A 288 19.17 19.81 -6.43
CA LEU A 288 20.59 19.49 -6.36
C LEU A 288 21.02 19.50 -4.90
N SER A 289 21.77 18.48 -4.49
CA SER A 289 22.25 18.33 -3.10
C SER A 289 23.71 17.88 -3.08
N ALA A 290 24.49 18.40 -2.13
CA ALA A 290 25.79 17.84 -1.81
C ALA A 290 25.63 16.47 -1.13
N VAL A 291 26.61 15.58 -1.30
CA VAL A 291 26.59 14.29 -0.59
C VAL A 291 26.66 14.51 0.93
N PRO A 292 25.78 13.87 1.72
CA PRO A 292 25.83 14.00 3.18
C PRO A 292 26.88 13.09 3.83
N TRP A 293 27.33 12.06 3.14
CA TRP A 293 28.46 11.25 3.56
C TRP A 293 29.76 11.83 3.04
N ARG A 294 30.88 11.25 3.45
CA ARG A 294 32.21 11.67 3.00
C ARG A 294 32.32 11.56 1.47
N PRO A 295 32.54 12.68 0.76
CA PRO A 295 32.66 12.64 -0.69
C PRO A 295 33.91 11.87 -1.11
N MET A 296 33.82 11.14 -2.22
CA MET A 296 34.97 10.48 -2.86
C MET A 296 35.95 11.49 -3.44
N VAL A 297 35.40 12.55 -4.03
CA VAL A 297 36.11 13.64 -4.70
C VAL A 297 35.46 14.96 -4.30
N PRO A 298 36.19 16.08 -4.31
CA PRO A 298 35.57 17.41 -4.17
C PRO A 298 34.41 17.59 -5.15
N ASP A 299 33.39 18.36 -4.75
CA ASP A 299 32.21 18.67 -5.56
C ASP A 299 31.31 17.48 -5.95
N HIS A 300 31.49 16.30 -5.33
CA HIS A 300 30.54 15.18 -5.48
C HIS A 300 29.13 15.61 -5.02
N CYS A 301 28.17 15.58 -5.96
CA CYS A 301 26.80 16.00 -5.74
C CYS A 301 25.77 14.97 -6.22
N LEU A 302 24.50 15.23 -5.89
CA LEU A 302 23.35 14.37 -6.11
C LEU A 302 22.25 15.15 -6.81
N ILE A 303 21.70 14.61 -7.89
CA ILE A 303 20.46 15.08 -8.50
C ILE A 303 19.33 14.18 -8.00
N ILE A 304 18.30 14.78 -7.40
CA ILE A 304 17.25 14.04 -6.70
C ILE A 304 15.87 14.60 -7.09
N PRO A 305 14.90 13.74 -7.44
CA PRO A 305 13.52 14.19 -7.60
C PRO A 305 12.88 14.53 -6.25
N MET A 306 12.04 15.56 -6.21
CA MET A 306 11.29 15.93 -5.00
C MET A 306 10.24 14.88 -4.64
N SER A 307 9.59 14.30 -5.66
CA SER A 307 8.66 13.19 -5.50
C SER A 307 9.41 11.88 -5.27
N HIS A 308 8.84 11.01 -4.43
CA HIS A 308 9.42 9.70 -4.13
C HIS A 308 9.26 8.79 -5.35
N ALA A 309 10.36 8.54 -6.05
CA ALA A 309 10.46 7.61 -7.17
C ALA A 309 11.57 6.61 -6.92
N SER A 310 11.38 5.36 -7.36
CA SER A 310 12.35 4.28 -7.11
C SER A 310 13.49 4.21 -8.11
N CYS A 311 13.27 4.66 -9.35
CA CYS A 311 14.26 4.66 -10.42
C CYS A 311 13.85 5.62 -11.54
N SER A 312 14.79 6.00 -12.40
CA SER A 312 14.55 6.89 -13.55
C SER A 312 13.52 6.34 -14.53
N VAL A 313 13.42 5.01 -14.66
CA VAL A 313 12.42 4.35 -15.52
C VAL A 313 10.99 4.62 -15.07
N ASN A 314 10.78 4.93 -13.79
CA ASN A 314 9.47 5.24 -13.23
C ASN A 314 9.14 6.74 -13.23
N LEU A 315 10.06 7.60 -13.68
CA LEU A 315 9.84 9.05 -13.74
C LEU A 315 9.00 9.47 -14.94
N ASP A 316 8.23 10.53 -14.74
CA ASP A 316 7.53 11.27 -15.79
C ASP A 316 8.53 12.00 -16.71
N GLU A 317 8.11 12.30 -17.94
CA GLU A 317 8.97 12.97 -18.92
C GLU A 317 9.50 14.32 -18.44
N ASP A 318 8.69 15.13 -17.76
CA ASP A 318 9.08 16.47 -17.35
C ASP A 318 10.13 16.46 -16.23
N VAL A 319 10.00 15.56 -15.26
CA VAL A 319 11.02 15.34 -14.22
C VAL A 319 12.33 14.89 -14.87
N TYR A 320 12.26 13.95 -15.82
CA TYR A 320 13.45 13.44 -16.51
C TYR A 320 14.14 14.51 -17.36
N GLU A 321 13.38 15.36 -18.04
CA GLU A 321 13.91 16.50 -18.80
C GLU A 321 14.59 17.52 -17.87
N GLU A 322 14.01 17.81 -16.71
CA GLU A 322 14.61 18.67 -15.70
C GLU A 322 15.96 18.10 -15.20
N MET A 323 16.04 16.80 -14.94
CA MET A 323 17.29 16.12 -14.59
C MET A 323 18.37 16.26 -15.68
N ARG A 324 17.98 16.31 -16.96
CA ARG A 324 18.92 16.56 -18.06
C ARG A 324 19.45 18.00 -18.08
N ILE A 325 18.65 18.97 -17.63
CA ILE A 325 19.09 20.36 -17.52
C ILE A 325 20.15 20.48 -16.41
N TRP A 326 19.93 19.83 -15.26
CA TRP A 326 20.95 19.73 -14.20
C TRP A 326 22.27 19.16 -14.71
N ARG A 327 22.22 18.02 -15.42
CA ARG A 327 23.41 17.42 -16.02
C ARG A 327 24.16 18.39 -16.93
N LYS A 328 23.46 19.12 -17.81
CA LYS A 328 24.09 20.10 -18.69
C LYS A 328 24.79 21.23 -17.95
N GLY A 329 24.17 21.76 -16.90
CA GLY A 329 24.78 22.82 -16.08
C GLY A 329 26.02 22.31 -15.34
N LEU A 330 25.95 21.11 -14.75
CA LEU A 330 27.08 20.50 -14.02
C LEU A 330 28.25 20.20 -14.96
N VAL A 331 27.98 19.65 -16.15
CA VAL A 331 29.03 19.42 -17.15
C VAL A 331 29.68 20.74 -17.58
N ALA A 332 28.89 21.80 -17.79
CA ALA A 332 29.43 23.10 -18.17
C ALA A 332 30.35 23.68 -17.08
N MET A 333 29.93 23.58 -15.81
CA MET A 333 30.71 24.02 -14.65
C MET A 333 32.05 23.30 -14.54
N TRP A 334 32.04 21.96 -14.59
CA TRP A 334 33.29 21.19 -14.45
C TRP A 334 34.21 21.29 -15.66
N ARG A 335 33.65 21.50 -16.86
CA ARG A 335 34.44 21.67 -18.07
C ARG A 335 35.29 22.94 -18.08
N GLU A 336 34.87 24.00 -17.38
CA GLU A 336 35.71 25.19 -17.20
C GLU A 336 36.90 24.97 -16.26
N GLU A 337 36.83 23.95 -15.40
CA GLU A 337 37.92 23.54 -14.50
C GLU A 337 38.79 22.41 -15.10
N ASP A 338 38.68 22.12 -16.41
CA ASP A 338 39.31 20.98 -17.09
C ASP A 338 39.01 19.62 -16.42
N MET A 339 37.80 19.51 -15.85
CA MET A 339 37.27 18.30 -15.25
C MET A 339 36.17 17.71 -16.14
N ASP A 340 36.11 16.38 -16.21
CA ASP A 340 34.98 15.63 -16.76
C ASP A 340 34.09 15.12 -15.63
N CYS A 341 33.00 14.44 -15.95
CA CYS A 341 32.07 13.95 -14.94
C CYS A 341 31.38 12.65 -15.33
N VAL A 342 31.03 11.88 -14.31
CA VAL A 342 30.30 10.63 -14.45
C VAL A 342 29.01 10.72 -13.65
N PHE A 343 27.91 10.39 -14.31
CA PHE A 343 26.58 10.32 -13.71
C PHE A 343 26.21 8.86 -13.50
N LEU A 344 25.89 8.50 -12.27
CA LEU A 344 25.60 7.12 -11.87
C LEU A 344 24.18 7.01 -11.33
N GLU A 345 23.48 5.98 -11.77
CA GLU A 345 22.25 5.52 -11.12
C GLU A 345 22.38 4.04 -10.80
N MET A 346 22.19 3.69 -9.53
CA MET A 346 22.09 2.30 -9.09
C MET A 346 20.68 2.02 -8.57
N ALA A 347 19.80 1.57 -9.47
CA ALA A 347 18.44 1.17 -9.16
C ALA A 347 18.41 -0.31 -8.75
N ARG A 348 18.73 -0.59 -7.49
CA ARG A 348 18.68 -1.93 -6.91
C ARG A 348 17.45 -2.16 -6.05
N ASN A 349 16.96 -3.40 -6.07
CA ASN A 349 15.81 -3.85 -5.30
C ASN A 349 14.66 -2.84 -5.38
N VAL A 350 14.16 -2.61 -6.60
CA VAL A 350 13.09 -1.62 -6.88
C VAL A 350 11.87 -1.85 -5.97
N LYS A 351 11.67 -3.09 -5.50
CA LYS A 351 10.62 -3.49 -4.56
C LYS A 351 10.74 -2.86 -3.16
N ASP A 352 11.95 -2.53 -2.71
CA ASP A 352 12.19 -1.81 -1.45
C ASP A 352 11.73 -0.36 -1.52
N GLN A 353 11.42 0.15 -2.71
CA GLN A 353 11.01 1.52 -2.96
C GLN A 353 11.96 2.55 -2.33
N ARG A 354 13.27 2.36 -2.48
CA ARG A 354 14.26 3.37 -2.08
C ARG A 354 14.10 4.60 -2.97
N HIS A 355 14.40 5.78 -2.44
CA HIS A 355 14.37 7.01 -3.24
C HIS A 355 15.55 7.02 -4.20
N MET A 356 15.27 7.20 -5.48
CA MET A 356 16.30 7.27 -6.51
C MET A 356 17.21 8.48 -6.32
N ILE A 357 18.48 8.30 -6.67
CA ILE A 357 19.47 9.36 -6.72
C ILE A 357 20.28 9.17 -8.00
N ILE A 358 20.62 10.28 -8.65
CA ILE A 358 21.69 10.28 -9.64
C ILE A 358 22.91 10.89 -8.96
N GLU A 359 23.93 10.07 -8.74
CA GLU A 359 25.21 10.52 -8.19
C GLU A 359 26.04 11.14 -9.30
N CYS A 360 26.61 12.31 -9.04
CA CYS A 360 27.38 13.08 -10.00
C CYS A 360 28.80 13.23 -9.44
N ILE A 361 29.75 12.58 -10.10
CA ILE A 361 31.13 12.50 -9.62
C ILE A 361 32.05 13.18 -10.65
N PRO A 362 32.66 14.32 -10.31
CA PRO A 362 33.66 14.94 -11.16
C PRO A 362 34.96 14.14 -11.15
N LEU A 363 35.63 14.09 -12.29
CA LEU A 363 36.88 13.37 -12.51
C LEU A 363 37.83 14.25 -13.33
N PRO A 364 39.15 14.11 -13.17
CA PRO A 364 40.10 14.71 -14.12
C PRO A 364 39.79 14.27 -15.55
N GLN A 365 39.94 15.16 -16.52
CA GLN A 365 39.59 14.88 -17.91
C GLN A 365 40.29 13.63 -18.48
N GLU A 366 41.58 13.44 -18.18
CA GLU A 366 42.34 12.25 -18.61
C GLU A 366 41.71 10.93 -18.13
N ILE A 367 41.15 10.94 -16.93
CA ILE A 367 40.47 9.80 -16.32
C ILE A 367 39.07 9.65 -16.91
N GLY A 368 38.38 10.76 -17.17
CA GLY A 368 37.07 10.81 -17.84
C GLY A 368 37.09 10.12 -19.21
N ASP A 369 38.10 10.42 -20.02
CA ASP A 369 38.28 9.81 -21.35
C ASP A 369 38.45 8.28 -21.29
N MET A 370 39.06 7.78 -20.21
CA MET A 370 39.28 6.35 -19.99
C MET A 370 38.13 5.66 -19.25
N ALA A 371 37.25 6.41 -18.58
CA ALA A 371 36.16 5.87 -17.77
C ALA A 371 35.25 4.89 -18.54
N PRO A 372 34.84 5.15 -19.80
CA PRO A 372 34.07 4.19 -20.59
C PRO A 372 34.73 2.82 -20.72
N ILE A 373 36.06 2.77 -20.85
CA ILE A 373 36.80 1.51 -20.99
C ILE A 373 36.74 0.70 -19.70
N TYR A 374 36.97 1.36 -18.56
CA TYR A 374 36.91 0.72 -17.24
C TYR A 374 35.51 0.19 -16.92
N PHE A 375 34.47 1.01 -17.11
CA PHE A 375 33.09 0.59 -16.87
C PHE A 375 32.67 -0.52 -17.82
N LYS A 376 33.05 -0.45 -19.10
CA LYS A 376 32.75 -1.51 -20.08
C LYS A 376 33.37 -2.84 -19.64
N LYS A 377 34.64 -2.85 -19.24
CA LYS A 377 35.33 -4.06 -18.76
C LYS A 377 34.66 -4.60 -17.50
N ALA A 378 34.47 -3.75 -16.49
CA ALA A 378 33.89 -4.16 -15.21
C ALA A 378 32.46 -4.71 -15.38
N ILE A 379 31.62 -4.12 -16.24
CA ILE A 379 30.26 -4.61 -16.50
C ILE A 379 30.30 -5.99 -17.17
N MET A 380 31.19 -6.22 -18.14
CA MET A 380 31.31 -7.52 -18.81
C MET A 380 31.80 -8.62 -17.87
N GLU A 381 32.72 -8.28 -16.97
CA GLU A 381 33.26 -9.18 -15.93
C GLU A 381 32.30 -9.37 -14.76
N SER A 382 31.34 -8.45 -14.56
CA SER A 382 30.35 -8.54 -13.48
C SER A 382 29.22 -9.54 -13.77
N GLY A 383 28.63 -10.03 -12.68
CA GLY A 383 27.45 -10.90 -12.69
C GLY A 383 27.72 -12.32 -13.20
N SER A 384 26.67 -13.13 -13.25
CA SER A 384 26.75 -14.51 -13.76
C SER A 384 27.17 -14.54 -15.23
N GLU A 385 28.08 -15.45 -15.58
CA GLU A 385 28.44 -15.74 -16.98
C GLU A 385 27.25 -16.30 -17.78
N TRP A 386 26.25 -16.84 -17.08
CA TRP A 386 25.04 -17.43 -17.64
C TRP A 386 23.81 -16.53 -17.46
N ALA A 387 24.00 -15.20 -17.48
CA ALA A 387 22.90 -14.24 -17.40
C ALA A 387 21.94 -14.38 -18.59
N THR A 388 20.64 -14.19 -18.35
CA THR A 388 19.62 -14.30 -19.41
C THR A 388 19.59 -13.03 -20.28
N ASN A 389 19.76 -11.87 -19.63
CA ASN A 389 19.81 -10.58 -20.28
C ASN A 389 21.22 -10.25 -20.78
N LYS A 390 21.29 -9.40 -21.81
CA LYS A 390 22.58 -8.88 -22.29
C LYS A 390 23.25 -8.10 -21.16
N LYS A 391 24.49 -8.48 -20.82
CA LYS A 391 25.25 -7.81 -19.75
C LYS A 391 25.43 -6.32 -20.02
N LEU A 392 25.83 -5.92 -21.21
CA LEU A 392 26.07 -4.52 -21.53
C LEU A 392 25.07 -4.01 -22.56
N ILE A 393 24.34 -2.97 -22.19
CA ILE A 393 23.46 -2.22 -23.07
C ILE A 393 24.14 -0.87 -23.33
N ASP A 394 24.42 -0.60 -24.59
CA ASP A 394 25.01 0.65 -25.04
C ASP A 394 23.91 1.70 -25.26
N LEU A 395 23.85 2.71 -24.40
CA LEU A 395 22.81 3.73 -24.45
C LEU A 395 22.99 4.68 -25.62
N SER A 396 24.19 4.79 -26.20
CA SER A 396 24.43 5.62 -27.40
C SER A 396 23.62 5.16 -28.62
N LYS A 397 23.29 3.86 -28.68
CA LYS A 397 22.47 3.26 -29.75
C LYS A 397 20.98 3.45 -29.52
N VAL A 398 20.59 3.86 -28.32
CA VAL A 398 19.20 4.10 -27.95
C VAL A 398 18.86 5.55 -28.24
N LYS A 399 17.65 5.80 -28.75
CA LYS A 399 17.20 7.15 -29.09
C LYS A 399 17.37 8.10 -27.88
N ASN A 400 18.18 9.14 -28.07
CA ASN A 400 18.51 10.16 -27.07
C ASN A 400 19.19 9.65 -25.78
N GLY A 401 19.73 8.42 -25.77
CA GLY A 401 20.33 7.84 -24.55
C GLY A 401 19.33 7.57 -23.44
N ASP A 402 18.05 7.45 -23.76
CA ASP A 402 16.99 7.36 -22.76
C ASP A 402 16.93 5.96 -22.13
N ILE A 403 17.36 5.85 -20.87
CA ILE A 403 17.35 4.61 -20.08
C ILE A 403 15.95 3.96 -20.04
N ARG A 404 14.89 4.77 -20.08
CA ARG A 404 13.50 4.33 -19.98
C ARG A 404 13.04 3.53 -21.20
N ARG A 405 13.77 3.66 -22.33
CA ARG A 405 13.56 2.87 -23.55
C ARG A 405 14.44 1.63 -23.60
N ALA A 406 15.53 1.62 -22.84
CA ALA A 406 16.51 0.54 -22.79
C ALA A 406 16.12 -0.55 -21.78
N VAL A 407 15.63 -0.14 -20.60
CA VAL A 407 15.28 -1.04 -19.49
C VAL A 407 13.78 -0.99 -19.21
N PRO A 408 13.07 -2.14 -19.17
CA PRO A 408 11.66 -2.17 -18.81
C PRO A 408 11.41 -1.81 -17.33
N LYS A 409 10.20 -1.33 -17.03
CA LYS A 409 9.78 -1.01 -15.65
C LYS A 409 9.84 -2.23 -14.74
N GLY A 410 10.44 -2.03 -13.56
CA GLY A 410 10.49 -3.02 -12.49
C GLY A 410 11.62 -4.03 -12.54
N PHE A 411 12.59 -3.83 -13.43
CA PHE A 411 13.89 -4.47 -13.35
C PHE A 411 14.85 -3.61 -12.53
N SER A 412 15.71 -4.26 -11.76
CA SER A 412 16.86 -3.63 -11.14
C SER A 412 17.94 -3.42 -12.19
N TYR A 413 18.60 -2.27 -12.18
CA TYR A 413 19.62 -1.93 -13.17
C TYR A 413 20.68 -0.99 -12.59
N PHE A 414 21.84 -1.01 -13.22
CA PHE A 414 22.89 -0.02 -13.07
C PHE A 414 23.02 0.74 -14.38
N SER A 415 23.10 2.07 -14.32
CA SER A 415 23.42 2.90 -15.49
C SER A 415 24.47 3.95 -15.16
N VAL A 416 25.32 4.20 -16.15
CA VAL A 416 26.38 5.19 -16.10
C VAL A 416 26.33 6.04 -17.37
N ASP A 417 26.41 7.35 -17.23
CA ASP A 417 26.56 8.31 -18.32
C ASP A 417 27.88 9.09 -18.15
N PHE A 418 28.52 9.42 -19.26
CA PHE A 418 29.84 10.09 -19.30
C PHE A 418 29.65 11.53 -19.80
N GLY A 419 29.61 12.47 -18.86
CA GLY A 419 29.29 13.87 -19.14
C GLY A 419 27.93 14.01 -19.85
N LEU A 420 27.96 14.52 -21.09
CA LEU A 420 26.78 14.62 -21.96
C LEU A 420 26.59 13.41 -22.88
N GLN A 421 27.60 12.56 -22.98
CA GLN A 421 27.55 11.36 -23.80
C GLN A 421 26.80 10.26 -23.05
N SER A 422 25.94 9.55 -23.79
CA SER A 422 25.23 8.39 -23.26
C SER A 422 26.23 7.26 -22.99
N GLY A 423 26.17 6.68 -21.80
CA GLY A 423 27.08 5.61 -21.42
C GLY A 423 26.47 4.22 -21.56
N TYR A 424 26.53 3.45 -20.47
CA TYR A 424 26.15 2.05 -20.43
C TYR A 424 25.05 1.78 -19.41
N ALA A 425 24.26 0.75 -19.68
CA ALA A 425 23.33 0.17 -18.72
C ALA A 425 23.55 -1.34 -18.59
N HIS A 426 23.32 -1.84 -17.39
CA HIS A 426 23.39 -3.26 -17.04
C HIS A 426 22.13 -3.62 -16.24
N VAL A 427 21.41 -4.65 -16.68
CA VAL A 427 20.27 -5.19 -15.92
C VAL A 427 20.80 -6.14 -14.86
N ILE A 428 20.46 -5.87 -13.59
CA ILE A 428 20.88 -6.65 -12.44
C ILE A 428 19.84 -7.74 -12.21
N GLU A 429 20.22 -9.00 -12.47
CA GLU A 429 19.36 -10.17 -12.27
C GLU A 429 19.42 -10.68 -10.82
N ASP A 430 20.65 -10.85 -10.32
CA ASP A 430 20.91 -11.28 -8.96
C ASP A 430 21.36 -10.09 -8.11
N GLU A 431 20.43 -9.59 -7.31
CA GLU A 431 20.66 -8.45 -6.44
C GLU A 431 21.59 -8.80 -5.27
N GLU A 432 21.67 -10.05 -4.82
CA GLU A 432 22.51 -10.42 -3.68
C GLU A 432 23.99 -10.50 -4.04
N SER A 433 24.31 -11.06 -5.21
CA SER A 433 25.70 -11.17 -5.67
C SER A 433 26.26 -9.87 -6.24
N PHE A 434 25.42 -9.01 -6.82
CA PHE A 434 25.89 -7.73 -7.35
C PHE A 434 26.34 -6.81 -6.18
N PRO A 435 27.48 -6.11 -6.26
CA PRO A 435 27.93 -5.26 -5.16
C PRO A 435 27.17 -3.93 -5.11
N ASN A 436 26.86 -3.44 -3.90
CA ASN A 436 26.20 -2.13 -3.70
C ASN A 436 27.09 -0.95 -4.14
N ASN A 437 28.40 -1.14 -4.06
CA ASN A 437 29.36 -0.06 -4.30
C ASN A 437 30.06 -0.26 -5.65
N PHE A 438 29.46 -1.01 -6.59
CA PHE A 438 30.06 -1.39 -7.87
C PHE A 438 30.72 -0.20 -8.58
N ALA A 439 29.98 0.89 -8.77
CA ALA A 439 30.52 2.06 -9.44
C ALA A 439 31.59 2.79 -8.62
N HIS A 440 31.42 2.84 -7.30
CA HIS A 440 32.38 3.47 -6.40
C HIS A 440 33.70 2.68 -6.33
N GLU A 441 33.65 1.35 -6.46
CA GLU A 441 34.83 0.49 -6.55
C GLU A 441 35.60 0.74 -7.84
N ILE A 442 34.91 0.84 -8.98
CA ILE A 442 35.54 1.17 -10.26
C ILE A 442 36.20 2.54 -10.18
N LEU A 443 35.46 3.57 -9.77
CA LEU A 443 35.98 4.94 -9.68
C LEU A 443 37.08 5.06 -8.62
N GLY A 444 36.94 4.38 -7.49
CA GLY A 444 37.95 4.32 -6.44
C GLY A 444 39.25 3.68 -6.93
N GLY A 445 39.17 2.61 -7.73
CA GLY A 445 40.34 1.98 -8.35
C GLY A 445 40.99 2.86 -9.42
N VAL A 446 40.20 3.57 -10.23
CA VAL A 446 40.73 4.45 -11.29
C VAL A 446 41.36 5.72 -10.72
N LEU A 447 40.81 6.26 -9.62
CA LEU A 447 41.33 7.45 -8.94
C LEU A 447 42.39 7.13 -7.86
N ASP A 448 42.75 5.86 -7.68
CA ASP A 448 43.67 5.39 -6.62
C ASP A 448 43.29 5.86 -5.21
N LEU A 449 41.99 5.77 -4.89
CA LEU A 449 41.43 6.19 -3.60
C LEU A 449 41.47 5.06 -2.55
N ASP A 450 41.70 5.45 -1.29
CA ASP A 450 41.70 4.52 -0.17
C ASP A 450 40.37 3.75 -0.08
N HIS A 451 40.46 2.44 0.15
CA HIS A 451 39.33 1.52 0.19
C HIS A 451 38.24 1.90 1.20
N LYS A 452 38.59 2.68 2.23
CA LYS A 452 37.65 3.15 3.25
C LYS A 452 36.64 4.15 2.69
N LEU A 453 37.02 4.94 1.69
CA LEU A 453 36.19 6.00 1.12
C LEU A 453 34.99 5.45 0.34
N TRP A 454 35.20 4.35 -0.38
CA TRP A 454 34.18 3.79 -1.27
C TRP A 454 33.56 2.48 -0.77
N ARG A 455 34.15 1.76 0.19
CA ARG A 455 33.53 0.57 0.80
C ARG A 455 32.42 0.91 1.79
N LYS A 456 32.57 2.01 2.54
CA LYS A 456 31.59 2.41 3.55
C LYS A 456 31.43 3.92 3.54
N GLN A 457 30.22 4.36 3.27
CA GLN A 457 29.85 5.76 3.39
C GLN A 457 29.97 6.20 4.86
N GLU A 458 30.99 6.98 5.16
CA GLU A 458 31.21 7.60 6.46
C GLU A 458 30.33 8.85 6.58
N ASN A 459 29.55 8.96 7.66
CA ASN A 459 28.79 10.19 7.91
C ASN A 459 29.76 11.28 8.37
N LEU A 460 29.66 12.45 7.73
CA LEU A 460 30.43 13.64 8.13
C LEU A 460 29.71 14.41 9.24
N ASP A 461 30.49 15.19 9.99
CA ASP A 461 29.96 16.17 10.93
C ASP A 461 29.17 17.26 10.22
N PHE A 462 28.21 17.86 10.93
CA PHE A 462 27.33 18.91 10.40
C PHE A 462 28.11 20.07 9.75
N ASP A 463 29.15 20.57 10.42
CA ASP A 463 29.94 21.70 9.92
C ASP A 463 30.68 21.37 8.62
N LYS A 464 31.18 20.13 8.49
CA LYS A 464 31.87 19.67 7.27
C LYS A 464 30.90 19.49 6.12
N GLN A 465 29.72 18.91 6.38
CA GLN A 465 28.66 18.79 5.38
C GLN A 465 28.23 20.16 4.87
N LYS A 466 28.02 21.10 5.79
CA LYS A 466 27.62 22.47 5.45
C LYS A 466 28.70 23.15 4.62
N LYS A 467 29.98 23.04 5.01
CA LYS A 467 31.09 23.59 4.24
C LYS A 467 31.12 23.04 2.81
N ASN A 468 31.03 21.73 2.63
CA ASN A 468 30.99 21.13 1.29
C ASN A 468 29.80 21.64 0.46
N CYS A 469 28.65 21.84 1.10
CA CYS A 469 27.48 22.41 0.43
C CYS A 469 27.68 23.88 0.04
N ASP A 470 28.26 24.69 0.92
CA ASP A 470 28.53 26.11 0.68
C ASP A 470 29.59 26.28 -0.43
N ASP A 471 30.65 25.46 -0.43
CA ASP A 471 31.69 25.45 -1.46
C ASP A 471 31.08 25.12 -2.84
N LEU A 472 30.27 24.06 -2.92
CA LEU A 472 29.58 23.67 -4.15
C LEU A 472 28.56 24.73 -4.60
N LYS A 473 27.85 25.36 -3.65
CA LYS A 473 26.88 26.42 -3.95
C LYS A 473 27.53 27.65 -4.55
N ASN A 474 28.71 28.03 -4.05
CA ASN A 474 29.46 29.16 -4.59
C ASN A 474 29.91 28.89 -6.04
N LYS A 475 30.39 27.67 -6.33
CA LYS A 475 30.73 27.26 -7.70
C LYS A 475 29.52 27.19 -8.63
N TRP A 476 28.40 26.68 -8.13
CA TRP A 476 27.17 26.51 -8.91
C TRP A 476 26.47 27.84 -9.25
N ALA A 477 26.73 28.92 -8.52
CA ALA A 477 25.98 30.18 -8.60
C ALA A 477 25.88 30.75 -10.03
N ASP A 478 26.97 30.72 -10.80
CA ASP A 478 26.99 31.27 -12.17
C ASP A 478 26.22 30.41 -13.17
N TYR A 479 26.10 29.11 -12.86
CA TYR A 479 25.45 28.07 -13.66
C TYR A 479 24.02 27.79 -13.23
N ASP A 480 23.55 28.44 -12.16
CA ASP A 480 22.25 28.18 -11.59
C ASP A 480 21.12 28.69 -12.50
N TRP A 481 20.59 27.76 -13.29
CA TRP A 481 19.44 28.00 -14.15
C TRP A 481 18.14 28.19 -13.35
N THR A 482 18.08 27.72 -12.09
CA THR A 482 16.85 27.78 -11.28
C THR A 482 16.53 29.21 -10.85
N GLU A 483 17.54 30.01 -10.52
CA GLU A 483 17.36 31.43 -10.19
C GLU A 483 16.87 32.24 -11.40
N ARG A 484 17.45 31.99 -12.58
CA ARG A 484 16.98 32.60 -13.84
C ARG A 484 15.53 32.20 -14.16
N ALA A 485 15.15 30.97 -13.84
CA ALA A 485 13.79 30.48 -14.05
C ALA A 485 12.78 31.07 -13.05
N LYS A 486 13.18 31.33 -11.80
CA LYS A 486 12.36 32.02 -10.80
C LYS A 486 12.09 33.46 -11.20
N GLN A 487 13.13 34.21 -11.58
CA GLN A 487 12.99 35.61 -12.02
C GLN A 487 11.97 35.75 -13.16
N ARG A 488 12.07 34.90 -14.20
CA ARG A 488 11.12 34.91 -15.32
C ARG A 488 9.67 34.59 -14.92
N ARG A 489 9.46 33.80 -13.86
CA ARG A 489 8.12 33.52 -13.33
C ARG A 489 7.54 34.68 -12.53
N GLU A 490 8.39 35.49 -11.90
CA GLU A 490 7.96 36.68 -11.17
C GLU A 490 7.64 37.84 -12.13
N ASP A 491 8.32 37.90 -13.28
CA ASP A 491 8.10 38.90 -14.32
C ASP A 491 6.91 38.61 -15.26
N SER A 492 6.36 37.38 -15.25
CA SER A 492 5.21 36.94 -16.07
C SER A 492 3.92 36.91 -15.27
#